data_AF-A0A1V1P7J8-F1
#
_entry.id   AF-A0A1V1P7J8-F1
#
_cell.length_a   1.000
_cell.length_b   1.000
_cell.length_c   1.000
_cell.angle_alpha   90.00
_cell.angle_beta   90.00
_cell.angle_gamma   90.00
#
_symmetry.space_group_name_H-M   'P 1'
#
loop_
_entity.id
_entity.type
_entity.pdbx_description
1 polymer ?
#
loop_
_entity_poly.entity_id
_entity_poly.type
_entity_poly.pdbx_seq_one_letter_code
_entity_poly.pdbx_strand_id
1 'polypeptide(L)'
;MEDTMTQTDTKTQDAQIEDFTQDQTSEMAPMDALANEIAQSTEDQALDISLQDSDIALPQIKGLEELKEGIYAVDLDSTIDNMYNVITNMETQLKNVLKINAKLEKELARSKVRIEHLKDQETFLNEKIEQLENEMPSKRELTIELEHLVSERNDDQVTIRAMNKRIAQMNEDIQKYKDRLDLASEEKNDLIADVEFMDATIGDSVKTIHDYQLNIKYLKGQAIANANTIKELESQLSQSASEKIQLQQKLSESRKTISELHGAWQHYREKKASMVN
;
A
#
# COMPACT_ATOMS: atom_id res chain seq x y z
N MET A 1 -22.69 15.58 -18.18
CA MET A 1 -21.23 15.63 -18.03
C MET A 1 -20.88 14.49 -17.11
N GLU A 2 -20.52 13.38 -17.75
CA GLU A 2 -19.85 12.26 -17.10
C GLU A 2 -18.55 12.79 -16.50
N ASP A 3 -18.32 12.54 -15.22
CA ASP A 3 -16.95 12.50 -14.74
C ASP A 3 -16.81 11.45 -13.65
N THR A 4 -15.74 10.70 -13.85
CA THR A 4 -15.60 9.28 -13.56
C THR A 4 -15.20 9.00 -12.13
N MET A 5 -15.79 7.92 -11.60
CA MET A 5 -15.31 7.15 -10.45
C MET A 5 -13.80 6.89 -10.54
N THR A 6 -13.06 7.34 -9.53
CA THR A 6 -11.74 6.78 -9.20
C THR A 6 -11.92 5.81 -8.03
N GLN A 7 -12.26 4.57 -8.37
CA GLN A 7 -12.01 3.42 -7.50
C GLN A 7 -10.50 3.25 -7.37
N THR A 8 -9.95 3.62 -6.21
CA THR A 8 -8.59 3.21 -5.84
C THR A 8 -8.67 1.78 -5.32
N ASP A 9 -8.42 0.83 -6.21
CA ASP A 9 -8.13 -0.56 -5.88
C ASP A 9 -6.88 -0.61 -4.99
N THR A 10 -7.06 -0.82 -3.69
CA THR A 10 -6.00 -1.29 -2.80
C THR A 10 -5.71 -2.75 -3.13
N LYS A 11 -4.89 -2.98 -4.15
CA LYS A 11 -4.26 -4.28 -4.37
C LYS A 11 -3.29 -4.54 -3.23
N THR A 12 -3.70 -5.47 -2.37
CA THR A 12 -2.86 -6.24 -1.46
C THR A 12 -1.66 -6.76 -2.25
N GLN A 13 -0.50 -6.13 -2.11
CA GLN A 13 0.77 -6.76 -2.44
C GLN A 13 1.05 -7.75 -1.31
N ASP A 14 0.53 -8.97 -1.48
CA ASP A 14 1.11 -10.13 -0.85
C ASP A 14 2.58 -10.15 -1.28
N ALA A 15 3.46 -9.81 -0.34
CA ALA A 15 4.88 -10.02 -0.47
C ALA A 15 5.09 -11.52 -0.69
N GLN A 16 5.29 -11.89 -1.95
CA GLN A 16 5.85 -13.17 -2.32
C GLN A 16 7.17 -13.28 -1.57
N ILE A 17 7.20 -14.19 -0.60
CA ILE A 17 8.45 -14.74 -0.07
C ILE A 17 9.06 -15.47 -1.27
N GLU A 18 9.95 -14.78 -1.98
CA GLU A 18 10.83 -15.41 -2.96
C GLU A 18 11.71 -16.39 -2.18
N ASP A 19 11.37 -17.66 -2.33
CA ASP A 19 12.15 -18.81 -1.96
C ASP A 19 13.51 -18.70 -2.67
N PHE A 20 14.49 -18.16 -1.96
CA PHE A 20 15.87 -18.06 -2.40
C PHE A 20 16.55 -19.42 -2.24
N THR A 21 16.05 -20.43 -2.96
CA THR A 21 16.71 -21.71 -3.16
C THR A 21 17.01 -21.90 -4.64
N GLN A 22 17.73 -20.93 -5.22
CA GLN A 22 18.27 -21.06 -6.56
C GLN A 22 19.80 -21.24 -6.51
N ASP A 23 20.15 -22.52 -6.58
CA ASP A 23 21.17 -23.02 -7.49
C ASP A 23 22.63 -22.69 -7.18
N GLN A 24 23.18 -23.41 -6.20
CA GLN A 24 24.56 -23.85 -6.23
C GLN A 24 24.60 -25.37 -6.37
N THR A 25 24.04 -25.90 -7.48
CA THR A 25 24.35 -27.25 -7.95
C THR A 25 25.42 -27.19 -9.03
N SER A 26 26.60 -26.69 -8.70
CA SER A 26 27.76 -26.82 -9.59
C SER A 26 29.02 -27.05 -8.76
N GLU A 27 29.68 -28.17 -9.07
CA GLU A 27 30.94 -28.68 -8.49
C GLU A 27 30.85 -29.61 -7.25
N MET A 28 29.91 -30.57 -7.24
CA MET A 28 30.10 -31.85 -6.52
C MET A 28 30.87 -32.91 -7.34
N ALA A 29 31.63 -32.49 -8.35
CA ALA A 29 32.27 -33.38 -9.32
C ALA A 29 33.49 -34.23 -8.88
N PRO A 30 34.03 -34.21 -7.64
CA PRO A 30 35.07 -35.18 -7.27
C PRO A 30 34.54 -36.40 -6.50
N MET A 31 33.33 -36.36 -5.93
CA MET A 31 32.83 -37.46 -5.08
C MET A 31 32.40 -38.70 -5.89
N ASP A 32 31.75 -38.51 -7.03
CA ASP A 32 31.34 -39.63 -7.91
C ASP A 32 32.53 -40.23 -8.68
N ALA A 33 33.58 -39.44 -8.92
CA ALA A 33 34.83 -39.94 -9.48
C ALA A 33 35.61 -40.77 -8.44
N LEU A 34 35.71 -40.30 -7.19
CA LEU A 34 36.34 -41.04 -6.10
C LEU A 34 35.56 -42.30 -5.72
N ALA A 35 34.23 -42.27 -5.70
CA ALA A 35 33.40 -43.44 -5.40
C ALA A 35 33.60 -44.55 -6.45
N ASN A 36 33.74 -44.18 -7.72
CA ASN A 36 34.04 -45.12 -8.80
C ASN A 36 35.49 -45.66 -8.74
N GLU A 37 36.46 -44.86 -8.30
CA GLU A 37 37.85 -45.31 -8.13
C GLU A 37 38.01 -46.22 -6.90
N ILE A 38 37.26 -45.95 -5.82
CA ILE A 38 37.17 -46.83 -4.65
C ILE A 38 36.50 -48.16 -5.03
N ALA A 39 35.42 -48.14 -5.80
CA ALA A 39 34.75 -49.34 -6.30
C ALA A 39 35.69 -50.17 -7.20
N GLN A 40 36.42 -49.55 -8.12
CA GLN A 40 37.40 -50.23 -8.98
C GLN A 40 38.60 -50.79 -8.19
N SER A 41 39.00 -50.16 -7.08
CA SER A 41 40.07 -50.68 -6.20
C SER A 41 39.60 -51.82 -5.29
N THR A 42 38.30 -51.94 -5.03
CA THR A 42 37.72 -52.97 -4.14
C THR A 42 37.20 -54.20 -4.88
N GLU A 43 36.86 -54.07 -6.17
CA GLU A 43 36.30 -55.17 -6.97
C GLU A 43 37.35 -56.20 -7.44
N ASP A 44 38.65 -55.87 -7.36
CA ASP A 44 39.71 -56.68 -7.98
C ASP A 44 40.40 -57.71 -7.03
N GLN A 45 39.94 -57.91 -5.78
CA GLN A 45 40.59 -58.83 -4.84
C GLN A 45 39.66 -59.58 -3.88
N ALA A 46 38.87 -60.50 -4.40
CA ALA A 46 38.64 -61.78 -3.71
C ALA A 46 39.81 -62.72 -4.06
N LEU A 47 40.95 -62.55 -3.39
CA LEU A 47 42.08 -63.47 -3.51
C LEU A 47 41.87 -64.64 -2.54
N ASP A 48 41.35 -65.73 -3.09
CA ASP A 48 41.30 -67.06 -2.51
C ASP A 48 42.72 -67.48 -2.07
N ILE A 49 43.03 -67.30 -0.79
CA ILE A 49 44.19 -67.91 -0.14
C ILE A 49 43.80 -69.37 0.14
N SER A 50 43.69 -70.17 -0.91
CA SER A 50 43.79 -71.62 -0.78
C SER A 50 45.26 -71.96 -0.59
N LEU A 51 45.73 -71.80 0.66
CA LEU A 51 46.89 -72.50 1.19
C LEU A 51 46.51 -73.96 1.41
N GLN A 52 46.16 -74.68 0.34
CA GLN A 52 46.02 -76.13 0.41
C GLN A 52 47.42 -76.73 0.46
N ASP A 53 47.80 -77.14 1.67
CA ASP A 53 48.73 -78.22 1.98
C ASP A 53 49.94 -78.36 1.04
N SER A 54 50.88 -77.44 1.14
CA SER A 54 52.27 -77.80 0.84
C SER A 54 52.93 -78.21 2.14
N ASP A 55 52.62 -79.43 2.61
CA ASP A 55 53.43 -80.12 3.61
C ASP A 55 54.86 -80.18 3.08
N ILE A 56 55.72 -79.29 3.58
CA ILE A 56 57.16 -79.32 3.34
C ILE A 56 57.71 -80.45 4.23
N ALA A 57 57.45 -81.69 3.80
CA ALA A 57 58.03 -82.87 4.43
C ALA A 57 59.49 -82.97 3.97
N LEU A 58 60.42 -82.96 4.94
CA LEU A 58 61.83 -83.29 4.72
C LEU A 58 61.91 -84.74 4.21
N PRO A 59 62.31 -84.99 2.95
CA PRO A 59 62.31 -86.34 2.43
C PRO A 59 63.49 -87.12 3.01
N GLN A 60 63.21 -88.25 3.67
CA GLN A 60 64.24 -89.12 4.27
C GLN A 60 64.79 -90.11 3.23
N ILE A 61 66.12 -90.22 3.13
CA ILE A 61 66.77 -91.18 2.22
C ILE A 61 67.04 -92.48 3.00
N LYS A 62 66.11 -93.44 2.90
CA LYS A 62 66.16 -94.70 3.66
C LYS A 62 67.45 -95.50 3.48
N GLY A 63 68.00 -95.57 2.26
CA GLY A 63 69.25 -96.30 2.00
C GLY A 63 70.51 -95.69 2.64
N LEU A 64 70.52 -94.38 2.92
CA LEU A 64 71.60 -93.71 3.66
C LEU A 64 71.51 -93.99 5.17
N GLU A 65 70.30 -94.19 5.70
CA GLU A 65 70.10 -94.65 7.09
C GLU A 65 70.55 -96.11 7.24
N GLU A 66 70.26 -96.98 6.28
CA GLU A 66 70.70 -98.40 6.28
C GLU A 66 72.22 -98.57 6.16
N LEU A 67 72.89 -97.74 5.36
CA LEU A 67 74.36 -97.65 5.28
C LEU A 67 75.00 -97.14 6.58
N LYS A 68 74.32 -96.21 7.27
CA LYS A 68 74.74 -95.66 8.57
C LYS A 68 74.57 -96.66 9.72
N GLU A 69 73.60 -97.57 9.62
CA GLU A 69 73.33 -98.63 10.60
C GLU A 69 74.18 -99.91 10.40
N GLY A 70 75.06 -99.96 9.39
CA GLY A 70 76.06 -101.01 9.23
C GLY A 70 75.58 -102.30 8.54
N ILE A 71 74.51 -102.22 7.75
CA ILE A 71 73.99 -103.35 6.96
C ILE A 71 74.82 -103.45 5.67
N TYR A 72 75.54 -104.55 5.46
CA TYR A 72 76.45 -104.74 4.29
C TYR A 72 75.75 -105.22 2.99
N ALA A 73 74.42 -105.27 2.97
CA ALA A 73 73.61 -105.64 1.81
C ALA A 73 72.61 -104.51 1.50
N VAL A 74 73.12 -103.35 1.10
CA VAL A 74 72.30 -102.23 0.66
C VAL A 74 72.16 -102.27 -0.84
N ASP A 75 70.91 -102.26 -1.32
CA ASP A 75 70.60 -102.14 -2.73
C ASP A 75 70.90 -100.70 -3.18
N LEU A 76 72.05 -100.55 -3.84
CA LEU A 76 72.55 -99.28 -4.34
C LEU A 76 71.58 -98.65 -5.35
N ASP A 77 70.92 -99.47 -6.18
CA ASP A 77 69.99 -98.98 -7.20
C ASP A 77 68.73 -98.41 -6.53
N SER A 78 68.18 -99.12 -5.54
CA SER A 78 67.07 -98.62 -4.71
C SER A 78 67.45 -97.35 -3.92
N THR A 79 68.68 -97.27 -3.42
CA THR A 79 69.17 -96.06 -2.72
C THR A 79 69.28 -94.87 -3.67
N ILE A 80 69.78 -95.09 -4.89
CA ILE A 80 69.88 -94.07 -5.94
C ILE A 80 68.50 -93.60 -6.37
N ASP A 81 67.54 -94.51 -6.58
CA ASP A 81 66.16 -94.17 -6.93
C ASP A 81 65.46 -93.37 -5.80
N ASN A 82 65.70 -93.74 -4.54
CA ASN A 82 65.23 -92.97 -3.40
C ASN A 82 65.83 -91.56 -3.37
N MET A 83 67.14 -91.42 -3.63
CA MET A 83 67.80 -90.11 -3.73
C MET A 83 67.25 -89.28 -4.89
N TYR A 84 67.00 -89.89 -6.04
CA TYR A 84 66.41 -89.22 -7.20
C TYR A 84 64.99 -88.71 -6.91
N ASN A 85 64.18 -89.51 -6.21
CA ASN A 85 62.84 -89.11 -5.77
C ASN A 85 62.87 -87.98 -4.73
N VAL A 86 63.82 -88.02 -3.78
CA VAL A 86 64.06 -86.94 -2.82
C VAL A 86 64.45 -85.65 -3.55
N ILE A 87 65.38 -85.71 -4.51
CA ILE A 87 65.80 -84.55 -5.30
C ILE A 87 64.63 -83.98 -6.10
N THR A 88 63.84 -84.83 -6.76
CA THR A 88 62.68 -84.40 -7.55
C THR A 88 61.60 -83.74 -6.67
N ASN A 89 61.39 -84.26 -5.46
CA ASN A 89 60.48 -83.65 -4.47
C ASN A 89 61.03 -82.30 -3.98
N MET A 90 62.32 -82.22 -3.63
CA MET A 90 62.96 -80.97 -3.22
C MET A 90 62.93 -79.90 -4.32
N GLU A 91 63.13 -80.28 -5.58
CA GLU A 91 63.00 -79.37 -6.72
C GLU A 91 61.56 -78.84 -6.87
N THR A 92 60.57 -79.70 -6.64
CA THR A 92 59.15 -79.32 -6.69
C THR A 92 58.81 -78.36 -5.54
N GLN A 93 59.24 -78.66 -4.32
CA GLN A 93 59.08 -77.77 -3.16
C GLN A 93 59.77 -76.43 -3.38
N LEU A 94 61.00 -76.41 -3.92
CA LEU A 94 61.73 -75.18 -4.22
C LEU A 94 60.99 -74.32 -5.27
N LYS A 95 60.48 -74.94 -6.34
CA LYS A 95 59.65 -74.25 -7.34
C LYS A 95 58.39 -73.65 -6.72
N ASN A 96 57.75 -74.35 -5.78
CA ASN A 96 56.59 -73.85 -5.07
C ASN A 96 56.94 -72.66 -4.16
N VAL A 97 58.04 -72.73 -3.40
CA VAL A 97 58.53 -71.61 -2.57
C VAL A 97 58.86 -70.39 -3.42
N LEU A 98 59.54 -70.57 -4.56
CA LEU A 98 59.82 -69.47 -5.49
C LEU A 98 58.55 -68.83 -6.04
N LYS A 99 57.53 -69.63 -6.36
CA LYS A 99 56.22 -69.14 -6.82
C LYS A 99 55.49 -68.36 -5.71
N ILE A 100 55.58 -68.82 -4.46
CA ILE A 100 55.00 -68.13 -3.30
C ILE A 100 55.72 -66.79 -3.08
N ASN A 101 57.06 -66.77 -3.09
CA ASN A 101 57.83 -65.53 -2.95
C ASN A 101 57.48 -64.52 -4.05
N ALA A 102 57.37 -64.95 -5.31
CA ALA A 102 56.96 -64.08 -6.40
C ALA A 102 55.55 -63.49 -6.20
N LYS A 103 54.62 -64.26 -5.62
CA LYS A 103 53.28 -63.76 -5.27
C LYS A 103 53.33 -62.76 -4.11
N LEU A 104 54.07 -63.08 -3.05
CA LEU A 104 54.24 -62.20 -1.88
C LEU A 104 54.91 -60.88 -2.26
N GLU A 105 55.92 -60.89 -3.13
CA GLU A 105 56.55 -59.68 -3.66
C GLU A 105 55.56 -58.82 -4.44
N LYS A 106 54.72 -59.45 -5.27
CA LYS A 106 53.66 -58.75 -6.02
C LYS A 106 52.60 -58.16 -5.10
N GLU A 107 52.18 -58.88 -4.06
CA GLU A 107 51.23 -58.40 -3.05
C GLU A 107 51.82 -57.27 -2.21
N LEU A 108 53.10 -57.37 -1.82
CA LEU A 108 53.80 -56.31 -1.11
C LEU A 108 53.88 -55.03 -1.96
N ALA A 109 54.18 -55.15 -3.26
CA ALA A 109 54.18 -54.02 -4.18
C ALA A 109 52.80 -53.37 -4.30
N ARG A 110 51.74 -54.17 -4.45
CA ARG A 110 50.34 -53.68 -4.48
C ARG A 110 49.94 -53.00 -3.18
N SER A 111 50.30 -53.58 -2.03
CA SER A 111 50.02 -53.02 -0.70
C SER A 111 50.69 -51.66 -0.51
N LYS A 112 51.95 -51.50 -0.96
CA LYS A 112 52.66 -50.22 -0.90
C LYS A 112 51.95 -49.13 -1.71
N VAL A 113 51.55 -49.43 -2.94
CA VAL A 113 50.80 -48.49 -3.79
C VAL A 113 49.47 -48.11 -3.14
N ARG A 114 48.76 -49.08 -2.55
CA ARG A 114 47.50 -48.82 -1.84
C ARG A 114 47.69 -47.91 -0.62
N ILE A 115 48.77 -48.12 0.14
CA ILE A 115 49.11 -47.27 1.29
C ILE A 115 49.41 -45.84 0.84
N GLU A 116 50.13 -45.66 -0.25
CA GLU A 116 50.44 -44.34 -0.80
C GLU A 116 49.17 -43.61 -1.23
N HIS A 117 48.29 -44.28 -2.00
CA HIS A 117 46.99 -43.73 -2.38
C HIS A 117 46.11 -43.34 -1.18
N LEU A 118 46.06 -44.18 -0.15
CA LEU A 118 45.29 -43.86 1.07
C LEU A 118 45.84 -42.65 1.82
N LYS A 119 47.15 -42.43 1.80
CA LYS A 119 47.77 -41.24 2.39
C LYS A 119 47.40 -39.98 1.61
N ASP A 120 47.44 -40.03 0.29
CA ASP A 120 47.05 -38.89 -0.55
C ASP A 120 45.58 -38.53 -0.34
N GLN A 121 44.71 -39.54 -0.17
CA GLN A 121 43.30 -39.32 0.18
C GLN A 121 43.13 -38.71 1.58
N GLU A 122 43.90 -39.17 2.57
CA GLU A 122 43.89 -38.62 3.92
C GLU A 122 44.28 -37.13 3.91
N THR A 123 45.36 -36.77 3.19
CA THR A 123 45.78 -35.37 3.10
C THR A 123 44.74 -34.51 2.41
N PHE A 124 44.16 -34.99 1.31
CA PHE A 124 43.12 -34.26 0.58
C PHE A 124 41.86 -34.02 1.44
N LEU A 125 41.40 -35.03 2.17
CA LEU A 125 40.22 -34.90 3.04
C LEU A 125 40.48 -33.94 4.21
N ASN A 126 41.68 -33.98 4.80
CA ASN A 126 42.06 -33.04 5.86
C ASN A 126 42.10 -31.59 5.37
N GLU A 127 42.67 -31.33 4.19
CA GLU A 127 42.65 -30.01 3.56
C GLU A 127 41.22 -29.52 3.29
N LYS A 128 40.33 -30.42 2.84
CA LYS A 128 38.93 -30.08 2.59
C LYS A 128 38.16 -29.77 3.87
N ILE A 129 38.43 -30.50 4.96
CA ILE A 129 37.86 -30.22 6.28
C ILE A 129 38.31 -28.83 6.75
N GLU A 130 39.59 -28.51 6.65
CA GLU A 130 40.13 -27.20 7.07
C GLU A 130 39.52 -26.05 6.25
N GLN A 131 39.32 -26.22 4.94
CA GLN A 131 38.61 -25.24 4.11
C GLN A 131 37.16 -25.03 4.58
N LEU A 132 36.42 -26.11 4.81
CA LEU A 132 35.02 -26.04 5.26
C LEU A 132 34.89 -25.45 6.67
N GLU A 133 35.85 -25.69 7.56
CA GLU A 133 35.88 -25.08 8.89
C GLU A 133 36.21 -23.58 8.84
N ASN A 134 37.02 -23.14 7.87
CA ASN A 134 37.30 -21.72 7.64
C ASN A 134 36.15 -20.98 6.93
N GLU A 135 35.41 -21.67 6.05
CA GLU A 135 34.26 -21.11 5.32
C GLU A 135 32.98 -21.10 6.17
N MET A 136 32.86 -21.98 7.16
CA MET A 136 31.72 -21.96 8.07
C MET A 136 31.88 -20.79 9.07
N PRO A 137 30.96 -19.80 9.05
CA PRO A 137 30.96 -18.78 10.08
C PRO A 137 30.81 -19.44 11.44
N SER A 138 31.58 -18.93 12.41
CA SER A 138 31.52 -19.48 13.75
C SER A 138 30.09 -19.38 14.26
N LYS A 139 29.62 -20.38 15.01
CA LYS A 139 28.34 -20.32 15.74
C LYS A 139 28.17 -19.00 16.50
N ARG A 140 29.28 -18.41 16.96
CA ARG A 140 29.32 -17.09 17.59
C ARG A 140 28.92 -15.95 16.64
N GLU A 141 29.44 -15.93 15.42
CA GLU A 141 29.13 -14.89 14.42
C GLU A 141 27.66 -14.93 14.02
N LEU A 142 27.12 -16.13 13.77
CA LEU A 142 25.69 -16.33 13.51
C LEU A 142 24.82 -15.86 14.68
N THR A 143 25.28 -16.04 15.91
CA THR A 143 24.54 -15.57 17.10
C THR A 143 24.53 -14.04 17.17
N ILE A 144 25.66 -13.38 16.86
CA ILE A 144 25.75 -11.91 16.83
C ILE A 144 24.86 -11.34 15.73
N GLU A 145 24.88 -11.94 14.54
CA GLU A 145 24.03 -11.52 13.42
C GLU A 145 22.53 -11.66 13.76
N LEU A 146 22.16 -12.78 14.40
CA LEU A 146 20.78 -12.98 14.88
C LEU A 146 20.37 -11.93 15.92
N GLU A 147 21.25 -11.61 16.87
CA GLU A 147 20.99 -10.56 17.87
C GLU A 147 20.82 -9.18 17.22
N HIS A 148 21.65 -8.86 16.23
CA HIS A 148 21.56 -7.63 15.45
C HIS A 148 20.21 -7.51 14.72
N LEU A 149 19.83 -8.55 13.96
CA LEU A 149 18.56 -8.59 13.23
C LEU A 149 17.34 -8.55 14.18
N VAL A 150 17.44 -9.15 15.37
CA VAL A 150 16.39 -9.03 16.40
C VAL A 150 16.29 -7.60 16.90
N SER A 151 17.41 -6.90 17.11
CA SER A 151 17.43 -5.51 17.52
C SER A 151 16.79 -4.60 16.47
N GLU A 152 17.23 -4.68 15.21
CA GLU A 152 16.69 -3.88 14.11
C GLU A 152 15.18 -4.08 13.96
N ARG A 153 14.72 -5.33 13.97
CA ARG A 153 13.29 -5.65 13.91
C ARG A 153 12.51 -5.05 15.08
N ASN A 154 13.08 -4.99 16.28
CA ASN A 154 12.41 -4.38 17.43
C ASN A 154 12.31 -2.85 17.26
N ASP A 155 13.36 -2.20 16.76
CA ASP A 155 13.37 -0.76 16.50
C ASP A 155 12.35 -0.38 15.40
N ASP A 156 12.27 -1.19 14.35
CA ASP A 156 11.26 -1.05 13.30
C ASP A 156 9.85 -1.23 13.87
N GLN A 157 9.62 -2.21 14.75
CA GLN A 157 8.31 -2.39 15.39
C GLN A 157 7.91 -1.20 16.26
N VAL A 158 8.85 -0.58 16.97
CA VAL A 158 8.60 0.65 17.73
C VAL A 158 8.18 1.78 16.79
N THR A 159 8.90 1.93 15.67
CA THR A 159 8.61 2.93 14.65
C THR A 159 7.23 2.73 14.03
N ILE A 160 6.88 1.49 13.66
CA ILE A 160 5.56 1.12 13.12
C ILE A 160 4.44 1.47 14.13
N ARG A 161 4.62 1.16 15.41
CA ARG A 161 3.63 1.51 16.45
C ARG A 161 3.45 3.03 16.58
N ALA A 162 4.54 3.79 16.52
CA ALA A 162 4.49 5.25 16.55
C ALA A 162 3.75 5.83 15.33
N MET A 163 4.03 5.29 14.13
CA MET A 163 3.35 5.67 12.90
C MET A 163 1.84 5.36 12.97
N ASN A 164 1.47 4.17 13.44
CA ASN A 164 0.06 3.78 13.60
C ASN A 164 -0.69 4.70 14.57
N LYS A 165 -0.05 5.10 15.67
CA LYS A 165 -0.64 6.07 16.61
C LYS A 165 -0.85 7.43 15.94
N ARG A 166 0.10 7.89 15.12
CA ARG A 166 -0.01 9.14 14.37
C ARG A 166 -1.13 9.09 13.34
N ILE A 167 -1.28 7.96 12.63
CA ILE A 167 -2.38 7.75 11.68
C ILE A 167 -3.73 7.81 12.39
N ALA A 168 -3.87 7.16 13.56
CA ALA A 168 -5.10 7.21 14.34
C ALA A 168 -5.46 8.64 14.77
N GLN A 169 -4.47 9.42 15.23
CA GLN A 169 -4.67 10.83 15.57
C GLN A 169 -5.09 11.67 14.37
N MET A 170 -4.41 11.49 13.22
CA MET A 170 -4.77 12.21 11.99
C MET A 170 -6.19 11.89 11.52
N ASN A 171 -6.63 10.63 11.65
CA ASN A 171 -8.00 10.24 11.32
C ASN A 171 -9.03 10.89 12.25
N GLU A 172 -8.73 10.99 13.55
CA GLU A 172 -9.59 11.70 14.51
C GLU A 172 -9.68 13.19 14.17
N ASP A 173 -8.57 13.83 13.83
CA ASP A 173 -8.54 15.23 13.43
C ASP A 173 -9.29 15.47 12.11
N ILE A 174 -9.15 14.58 11.12
CA ILE A 174 -9.93 14.62 9.88
C ILE A 174 -11.43 14.59 10.19
N GLN A 175 -11.88 13.74 11.12
CA GLN A 175 -13.29 13.67 11.48
C GLN A 175 -13.75 14.99 12.13
N LYS A 176 -12.97 15.54 13.07
CA LYS A 176 -13.28 16.84 13.69
C LYS A 176 -13.37 17.97 12.67
N TYR A 177 -12.50 17.97 11.66
CA TYR A 177 -12.55 18.98 10.60
C TYR A 177 -13.76 18.81 9.68
N LYS A 178 -14.18 17.57 9.40
CA LYS A 178 -15.43 17.30 8.66
C LYS A 178 -16.64 17.81 9.44
N ASP A 179 -16.75 17.47 10.72
CA ASP A 179 -17.86 17.92 11.56
C ASP A 179 -17.94 19.45 11.62
N ARG A 180 -16.79 20.13 11.72
CA ARG A 180 -16.72 21.60 11.67
C ARG A 180 -17.11 22.17 10.31
N LEU A 181 -16.75 21.50 9.22
CA LEU A 181 -17.10 21.92 7.88
C LEU A 181 -18.61 21.81 7.65
N ASP A 182 -19.23 20.74 8.15
CA ASP A 182 -20.67 20.52 8.05
C ASP A 182 -21.43 21.60 8.84
N LEU A 183 -21.03 21.88 10.09
CA LEU A 183 -21.60 22.97 10.88
C LEU A 183 -21.45 24.33 10.20
N ALA A 184 -20.27 24.65 9.67
CA ALA A 184 -20.06 25.91 8.96
C ALA A 184 -20.89 26.00 7.66
N SER A 185 -21.13 24.86 7.01
CA SER A 185 -21.99 24.79 5.83
C SER A 185 -23.47 24.99 6.18
N GLU A 186 -23.94 24.47 7.31
CA GLU A 186 -25.27 24.73 7.84
C GLU A 186 -25.44 26.22 8.18
N GLU A 187 -24.52 26.79 8.97
CA GLU A 187 -24.54 28.22 9.32
C GLU A 187 -24.55 29.12 8.07
N LYS A 188 -23.77 28.76 7.04
CA LYS A 188 -23.77 29.48 5.76
C LYS A 188 -25.14 29.44 5.09
N ASN A 189 -25.80 28.28 5.07
CA ASN A 189 -27.12 28.14 4.44
C ASN A 189 -28.19 28.92 5.20
N ASP A 190 -28.14 28.91 6.54
CA ASP A 190 -29.03 29.71 7.37
C ASP A 190 -28.84 31.21 7.11
N LEU A 191 -27.59 31.69 7.03
CA LEU A 191 -27.31 33.08 6.68
C LEU A 191 -27.78 33.47 5.28
N ILE A 192 -27.70 32.55 4.30
CA ILE A 192 -28.26 32.79 2.95
C ILE A 192 -29.78 32.96 3.04
N ALA A 193 -30.47 32.08 3.78
CA ALA A 193 -31.92 32.17 3.96
C ALA A 193 -32.34 33.49 4.65
N ASP A 194 -31.59 33.92 5.67
CA ASP A 194 -31.81 35.20 6.35
C ASP A 194 -31.64 36.39 5.39
N VAL A 195 -30.60 36.38 4.56
CA VAL A 195 -30.38 37.43 3.54
C VAL A 195 -31.52 37.46 2.52
N GLU A 196 -31.96 36.31 2.01
CA GLU A 196 -33.08 36.22 1.07
C GLU A 196 -34.39 36.75 1.69
N PHE A 197 -34.64 36.44 2.96
CA PHE A 197 -35.79 36.96 3.70
C PHE A 197 -35.72 38.49 3.87
N MET A 198 -34.56 39.02 4.22
CA MET A 198 -34.34 40.46 4.35
C MET A 198 -34.51 41.18 3.01
N ASP A 199 -33.98 40.63 1.92
CA ASP A 199 -34.12 41.20 0.57
C ASP A 199 -35.59 41.25 0.13
N ALA A 200 -36.36 40.19 0.40
CA ALA A 200 -37.80 40.18 0.14
C ALA A 200 -38.54 41.27 0.93
N THR A 201 -38.23 41.40 2.24
CA THR A 201 -38.82 42.39 3.13
C THR A 201 -38.49 43.83 2.69
N ILE A 202 -37.24 44.06 2.26
CA ILE A 202 -36.81 45.34 1.69
C ILE A 202 -37.55 45.62 0.39
N GLY A 203 -37.67 44.63 -0.50
CA GLY A 203 -38.41 44.74 -1.75
C GLY A 203 -39.86 45.18 -1.54
N ASP A 204 -40.56 44.59 -0.57
CA ASP A 204 -41.94 44.95 -0.25
C ASP A 204 -42.05 46.34 0.42
N SER A 205 -41.07 46.70 1.25
CA SER A 205 -40.99 48.05 1.81
C SER A 205 -40.78 49.12 0.72
N VAL A 206 -39.95 48.83 -0.29
CA VAL A 206 -39.72 49.73 -1.44
C VAL A 206 -41.00 49.91 -2.26
N LYS A 207 -41.76 48.83 -2.52
CA LYS A 207 -43.07 48.93 -3.19
C LYS A 207 -44.04 49.79 -2.39
N THR A 208 -44.12 49.57 -1.07
CA THR A 208 -44.99 50.34 -0.18
C THR A 208 -44.62 51.83 -0.18
N ILE A 209 -43.32 52.16 -0.17
CA ILE A 209 -42.84 53.54 -0.30
C ILE A 209 -43.27 54.15 -1.64
N HIS A 210 -43.16 53.39 -2.74
CA HIS A 210 -43.58 53.85 -4.05
C HIS A 210 -45.09 54.17 -4.08
N ASP A 211 -45.92 53.29 -3.52
CA ASP A 211 -47.37 53.51 -3.43
C ASP A 211 -47.72 54.76 -2.61
N TYR A 212 -47.03 54.97 -1.47
CA TYR A 212 -47.19 56.21 -0.71
C TYR A 212 -46.77 57.45 -1.50
N GLN A 213 -45.69 57.39 -2.28
CA GLN A 213 -45.29 58.51 -3.15
C GLN A 213 -46.35 58.83 -4.21
N LEU A 214 -46.97 57.80 -4.82
CA LEU A 214 -48.07 57.99 -5.77
C LEU A 214 -49.30 58.62 -5.10
N ASN A 215 -49.67 58.13 -3.92
CA ASN A 215 -50.78 58.68 -3.14
C ASN A 215 -50.54 60.15 -2.74
N ILE A 216 -49.31 60.50 -2.32
CA ILE A 216 -48.94 61.88 -2.02
C ILE A 216 -49.11 62.78 -3.25
N LYS A 217 -48.64 62.34 -4.43
CA LYS A 217 -48.80 63.09 -5.69
C LYS A 217 -50.28 63.28 -6.04
N TYR A 218 -51.08 62.22 -5.91
CA TYR A 218 -52.52 62.27 -6.16
C TYR A 218 -53.23 63.25 -5.23
N LEU A 219 -53.02 63.14 -3.91
CA LEU A 219 -53.61 64.03 -2.91
C LEU A 219 -53.19 65.49 -3.11
N LYS A 220 -51.92 65.72 -3.46
CA LYS A 220 -51.43 67.07 -3.80
C LYS A 220 -52.16 67.65 -5.02
N GLY A 221 -52.39 66.83 -6.05
CA GLY A 221 -53.19 67.21 -7.22
C GLY A 221 -54.64 67.55 -6.84
N GLN A 222 -55.27 66.72 -6.02
CA GLN A 222 -56.62 66.95 -5.51
C GLN A 222 -56.72 68.23 -4.68
N ALA A 223 -55.73 68.50 -3.82
CA ALA A 223 -55.67 69.73 -3.01
C ALA A 223 -55.58 70.99 -3.89
N ILE A 224 -54.78 70.96 -4.96
CA ILE A 224 -54.68 72.07 -5.93
C ILE A 224 -56.01 72.26 -6.67
N ALA A 225 -56.63 71.17 -7.14
CA ALA A 225 -57.92 71.24 -7.82
C ALA A 225 -59.00 71.85 -6.91
N ASN A 226 -59.09 71.39 -5.66
CA ASN A 226 -60.02 71.92 -4.67
C ASN A 226 -59.73 73.38 -4.32
N ALA A 227 -58.46 73.79 -4.23
CA ALA A 227 -58.12 75.19 -4.00
C ALA A 227 -58.59 76.09 -5.17
N ASN A 228 -58.50 75.60 -6.41
CA ASN A 228 -59.00 76.33 -7.57
C ASN A 228 -60.54 76.41 -7.60
N THR A 229 -61.24 75.33 -7.23
CA THR A 229 -62.71 75.36 -7.14
C THR A 229 -63.19 76.31 -6.05
N ILE A 230 -62.51 76.36 -4.89
CA ILE A 230 -62.80 77.33 -3.83
C ILE A 230 -62.65 78.76 -4.35
N LYS A 231 -61.53 79.08 -5.03
CA LYS A 231 -61.33 80.43 -5.61
C LYS A 231 -62.41 80.82 -6.61
N GLU A 232 -62.82 79.87 -7.45
CA GLU A 232 -63.90 80.10 -8.42
C GLU A 232 -65.23 80.37 -7.71
N LEU A 233 -65.59 79.57 -6.71
CA LEU A 233 -66.80 79.77 -5.91
C LEU A 233 -66.76 81.10 -5.13
N GLU A 234 -65.61 81.50 -4.60
CA GLU A 234 -65.43 82.80 -3.95
C GLU A 234 -65.64 83.96 -4.92
N SER A 235 -65.14 83.83 -6.17
CA SER A 235 -65.35 84.82 -7.22
C SER A 235 -66.84 84.93 -7.60
N GLN A 236 -67.51 83.79 -7.82
CA GLN A 236 -68.94 83.72 -8.11
C GLN A 236 -69.78 84.31 -6.97
N LEU A 237 -69.41 84.04 -5.71
CA LEU A 237 -70.07 84.60 -4.54
C LEU A 237 -69.91 86.12 -4.48
N SER A 238 -68.71 86.64 -4.75
CA SER A 238 -68.43 88.08 -4.81
C SER A 238 -69.23 88.78 -5.91
N GLN A 239 -69.29 88.17 -7.10
CA GLN A 239 -70.10 88.68 -8.20
C GLN A 239 -71.58 88.70 -7.83
N SER A 240 -72.13 87.60 -7.30
CA SER A 240 -73.53 87.54 -6.88
C SER A 240 -73.86 88.56 -5.78
N ALA A 241 -72.96 88.76 -4.83
CA ALA A 241 -73.10 89.78 -3.80
C ALA A 241 -73.14 91.20 -4.41
N SER A 242 -72.28 91.48 -5.38
CA SER A 242 -72.26 92.76 -6.09
C SER A 242 -73.54 93.00 -6.91
N GLU A 243 -74.03 91.99 -7.63
CA GLU A 243 -75.27 92.02 -8.39
C GLU A 243 -76.46 92.28 -7.47
N LYS A 244 -76.51 91.61 -6.30
CA LYS A 244 -77.52 91.83 -5.27
C LYS A 244 -77.52 93.28 -4.78
N ILE A 245 -76.35 93.87 -4.51
CA ILE A 245 -76.23 95.28 -4.10
C ILE A 245 -76.75 96.21 -5.21
N GLN A 246 -76.35 95.97 -6.46
CA GLN A 246 -76.82 96.76 -7.60
C GLN A 246 -78.35 96.67 -7.79
N LEU A 247 -78.92 95.47 -7.64
CA LEU A 247 -80.36 95.26 -7.70
C LEU A 247 -81.08 95.96 -6.55
N GLN A 248 -80.53 95.93 -5.33
CA GLN A 248 -81.07 96.67 -4.18
C GLN A 248 -81.03 98.18 -4.41
N GLN A 249 -79.95 98.70 -5.01
CA GLN A 249 -79.83 100.10 -5.36
C GLN A 249 -80.87 100.50 -6.41
N LYS A 250 -80.96 99.75 -7.53
CA LYS A 250 -81.98 99.95 -8.58
C LYS A 250 -83.40 99.86 -8.02
N LEU A 251 -83.66 98.96 -7.08
CA LEU A 251 -84.94 98.85 -6.39
C LEU A 251 -85.22 100.10 -5.53
N SER A 252 -84.21 100.64 -4.85
CA SER A 252 -84.36 101.89 -4.08
C SER A 252 -84.64 103.10 -4.96
N GLU A 253 -83.96 103.20 -6.11
CA GLU A 253 -84.16 104.25 -7.12
C GLU A 253 -85.55 104.14 -7.75
N SER A 254 -85.97 102.92 -8.11
CA SER A 254 -87.33 102.65 -8.59
C SER A 254 -88.39 102.99 -7.52
N ARG A 255 -88.16 102.69 -6.24
CA ARG A 255 -89.06 103.10 -5.16
C ARG A 255 -89.14 104.63 -5.01
N LYS A 256 -88.02 105.34 -5.12
CA LYS A 256 -88.00 106.82 -5.10
C LYS A 256 -88.77 107.40 -6.26
N THR A 257 -88.50 106.96 -7.49
CA THR A 257 -89.22 107.43 -8.69
C THR A 257 -90.72 107.13 -8.62
N ILE A 258 -91.12 105.96 -8.12
CA ILE A 258 -92.54 105.64 -7.85
C ILE A 258 -93.12 106.61 -6.80
N SER A 259 -92.40 106.90 -5.72
CA SER A 259 -92.84 107.86 -4.70
C SER A 259 -92.95 109.29 -5.24
N GLU A 260 -92.01 109.72 -6.07
CA GLU A 260 -92.02 111.02 -6.75
C GLU A 260 -93.17 111.12 -7.74
N LEU A 261 -93.38 110.10 -8.57
CA LEU A 261 -94.55 109.99 -9.46
C LEU A 261 -95.85 109.99 -8.67
N HIS A 262 -95.91 109.29 -7.54
CA HIS A 262 -97.07 109.27 -6.65
C HIS A 262 -97.35 110.66 -6.06
N GLY A 263 -96.32 111.35 -5.58
CA GLY A 263 -96.42 112.73 -5.10
C GLY A 263 -96.83 113.71 -6.19
N ALA A 264 -96.24 113.62 -7.38
CA ALA A 264 -96.61 114.43 -8.55
C ALA A 264 -98.06 114.16 -8.99
N TRP A 265 -98.51 112.91 -8.92
CA TRP A 265 -99.90 112.53 -9.21
C TRP A 265 -100.87 113.08 -8.16
N GLN A 266 -100.50 113.05 -6.88
CA GLN A 266 -101.27 113.69 -5.80
C GLN A 266 -101.37 115.21 -6.01
N HIS A 267 -100.26 115.89 -6.29
CA HIS A 267 -100.27 117.33 -6.60
C HIS A 267 -101.07 117.66 -7.85
N TYR A 268 -100.98 116.85 -8.91
CA TYR A 268 -101.83 117.01 -10.10
C TYR A 268 -103.31 116.85 -9.75
N ARG A 269 -103.65 115.88 -8.89
CA ARG A 269 -105.01 115.66 -8.41
C ARG A 269 -105.52 116.84 -7.57
N GLU A 270 -104.70 117.39 -6.68
CA GLU A 270 -105.01 118.58 -5.87
C GLU A 270 -105.17 119.83 -6.73
N LYS A 271 -104.28 120.05 -7.71
CA LYS A 271 -104.35 121.18 -8.64
C LYS A 271 -105.55 121.08 -9.59
N LYS A 272 -105.92 119.87 -10.00
CA LYS A 272 -107.16 119.62 -10.75
C LYS A 272 -108.40 119.85 -9.89
N ALA A 273 -108.35 119.54 -8.60
CA ALA A 273 -109.42 119.86 -7.66
C ALA A 273 -109.53 121.37 -7.38
N SER A 274 -108.42 122.11 -7.40
CA SER A 274 -108.42 123.58 -7.22
C SER A 274 -108.77 124.38 -8.48
N MET A 275 -108.83 123.76 -9.66
CA MET A 275 -109.29 124.39 -10.91
C MET A 275 -110.80 124.20 -11.16
N VAL A 276 -111.50 123.50 -10.27
CA VAL A 276 -112.94 123.20 -10.37
C VAL A 276 -113.78 124.00 -9.35
N ASN A 277 -113.15 124.91 -8.59
CA ASN A 277 -113.79 125.92 -7.74
C ASN A 277 -113.38 127.32 -8.19
#